data_AF-A0A972DXN4-F1
#
_entry.id   AF-A0A972DXN4-F1
#
_cell.length_a   1.000
_cell.length_b   1.000
_cell.length_c   1.000
_cell.angle_alpha   90.00
_cell.angle_beta   90.00
_cell.angle_gamma   90.00
#
_symmetry.space_group_name_H-M   'P 1'
#
loop_
_entity.id
_entity.type
_entity.pdbx_description
1 polymer ?
#
loop_
_entity_poly.entity_id
_entity_poly.type
_entity_poly.pdbx_seq_one_letter_code
_entity_poly.pdbx_strand_id
1 'polypeptide(L)'
;MSDEVLVKTPEGSFTGGYHRQPEQRDYIVCYQSRWGERLAEGIAQALDRYDFDGVYLDGTIEPFACANERHGCGYRAADGSLHPTCPIFAVRRLMQRLYATTRPRHGLVNAHQSTCCMTPTLAFCDSYWDGEQFQGGELAGDPLGHLPLAAFRAEFMGANFGVPCEFLVYEKPPKWTFDHALAFTLLHDVRVRPGGVNATLERMSPIWEV
;
A
#
# COMPACT_ATOMS: atom_id res chain seq x y z
N MET A 1 -12.52 -6.37 21.46
CA MET A 1 -11.64 -5.69 20.50
C MET A 1 -11.87 -6.16 19.07
N SER A 2 -11.79 -7.46 18.76
CA SER A 2 -11.89 -7.96 17.37
C SER A 2 -13.11 -7.47 16.59
N ASP A 3 -14.32 -7.61 17.16
CA ASP A 3 -15.56 -7.14 16.53
C ASP A 3 -15.69 -5.62 16.37
N GLU A 4 -14.82 -4.86 17.04
CA GLU A 4 -14.83 -3.40 17.04
C GLU A 4 -13.82 -2.82 16.03
N VAL A 5 -12.96 -3.66 15.42
CA VAL A 5 -11.90 -3.21 14.51
C VAL A 5 -11.71 -4.06 13.26
N LEU A 6 -11.97 -5.38 13.33
CA LEU A 6 -11.62 -6.30 12.24
C LEU A 6 -12.68 -6.37 11.14
N VAL A 7 -12.20 -6.56 9.92
CA VAL A 7 -13.05 -6.87 8.77
C VAL A 7 -13.73 -8.22 8.98
N LYS A 8 -15.02 -8.30 8.64
CA LYS A 8 -15.79 -9.54 8.61
C LYS A 8 -16.28 -9.87 7.21
N THR A 9 -16.32 -11.16 6.89
CA THR A 9 -17.05 -11.69 5.74
C THR A 9 -18.55 -11.76 6.04
N PRO A 10 -19.42 -11.90 5.03
CA PRO A 10 -20.86 -12.10 5.23
C PRO A 10 -21.22 -13.26 6.15
N GLU A 11 -20.39 -14.30 6.20
CA GLU A 11 -20.56 -15.50 7.04
C GLU A 11 -20.14 -15.25 8.50
N GLY A 12 -19.66 -14.04 8.82
CA GLY A 12 -19.24 -13.64 10.15
C GLY A 12 -17.79 -13.99 10.51
N SER A 13 -17.02 -14.56 9.58
CA SER A 13 -15.60 -14.87 9.78
C SER A 13 -14.71 -13.62 9.67
N PHE A 14 -13.54 -13.62 10.31
CA PHE A 14 -12.58 -12.52 10.19
C PHE A 14 -11.65 -12.71 8.99
N THR A 15 -11.33 -11.62 8.28
CA THR A 15 -10.41 -11.63 7.14
C THR A 15 -8.95 -11.49 7.59
N GLY A 16 -8.03 -12.08 6.83
CA GLY A 16 -6.60 -12.16 7.16
C GLY A 16 -6.29 -13.43 7.95
N GLY A 17 -5.65 -13.29 9.10
CA GLY A 17 -5.17 -14.40 9.92
C GLY A 17 -3.82 -14.93 9.43
N TYR A 18 -3.03 -14.09 8.78
CA TYR A 18 -1.69 -14.41 8.31
C TYR A 18 -0.80 -14.75 9.50
N HIS A 19 -0.05 -15.84 9.38
CA HIS A 19 0.94 -16.20 10.37
C HIS A 19 2.25 -15.47 10.07
N ARG A 20 2.72 -14.66 11.02
CA ARG A 20 3.89 -13.79 10.86
C ARG A 20 4.88 -13.97 12.03
N GLN A 21 6.10 -13.51 11.81
CA GLN A 21 7.14 -13.43 12.84
C GLN A 21 7.25 -11.99 13.37
N PRO A 22 7.55 -11.78 14.66
CA PRO A 22 7.52 -12.80 15.73
C PRO A 22 6.14 -13.46 15.84
N GLU A 23 6.07 -14.69 16.34
CA GLU A 23 4.84 -15.52 16.38
C GLU A 23 3.56 -14.73 16.67
N GLN A 24 2.80 -14.47 15.60
CA GLN A 24 1.56 -13.70 15.67
C GLN A 24 0.61 -14.02 14.52
N ARG A 25 -0.66 -13.64 14.70
CA ARG A 25 -1.69 -13.71 13.68
C ARG A 25 -2.19 -12.31 13.34
N ASP A 26 -1.98 -11.92 12.09
CA ASP A 26 -2.32 -10.60 11.60
C ASP A 26 -3.65 -10.65 10.86
N TYR A 27 -4.62 -9.89 11.39
CA TYR A 27 -5.95 -9.77 10.82
C TYR A 27 -6.14 -8.41 10.14
N ILE A 28 -7.04 -8.38 9.17
CA ILE A 28 -7.34 -7.15 8.45
C ILE A 28 -8.29 -6.28 9.28
N VAL A 29 -7.93 -5.01 9.41
CA VAL A 29 -8.68 -3.97 10.10
C VAL A 29 -9.57 -3.19 9.14
N CYS A 30 -10.70 -2.71 9.63
CA CYS A 30 -11.61 -1.87 8.88
C CYS A 30 -11.41 -0.41 9.27
N TYR A 31 -11.02 0.47 8.33
CA TYR A 31 -10.78 1.89 8.64
C TYR A 31 -12.05 2.71 8.91
N GLN A 32 -13.24 2.17 8.65
CA GLN A 32 -14.51 2.74 9.11
C GLN A 32 -14.76 2.47 10.61
N SER A 33 -14.09 1.47 11.18
CA SER A 33 -14.10 1.22 12.62
C SER A 33 -13.26 2.25 13.39
N ARG A 34 -13.25 2.15 14.71
CA ARG A 34 -12.38 2.97 15.58
C ARG A 34 -10.88 2.80 15.29
N TRP A 35 -10.48 1.78 14.53
CA TRP A 35 -9.07 1.57 14.17
C TRP A 35 -8.51 2.69 13.30
N GLY A 36 -9.29 3.27 12.39
CA GLY A 36 -8.82 4.36 11.53
C GLY A 36 -8.31 5.55 12.35
N GLU A 37 -9.08 5.99 13.33
CA GLU A 37 -8.70 7.06 14.25
C GLU A 37 -7.48 6.67 15.10
N ARG A 38 -7.50 5.47 15.69
CA ARG A 38 -6.39 4.98 16.53
C ARG A 38 -5.07 4.89 15.76
N LEU A 39 -5.11 4.46 14.50
CA LEU A 39 -3.93 4.36 13.64
C LEU A 39 -3.37 5.76 13.34
N ALA A 40 -4.23 6.71 12.95
CA ALA A 40 -3.81 8.08 12.66
C ALA A 40 -3.20 8.77 13.89
N GLU A 41 -3.80 8.60 15.07
CA GLU A 41 -3.26 9.13 16.33
C GLU A 41 -1.94 8.47 16.71
N GLY A 42 -1.84 7.15 16.57
CA GLY A 42 -0.60 6.42 16.85
C GLY A 42 0.54 6.85 15.93
N ILE A 43 0.26 7.06 14.65
CA ILE A 43 1.23 7.59 13.69
C ILE A 43 1.65 9.02 14.06
N ALA A 44 0.70 9.90 14.39
CA ALA A 44 1.01 11.27 14.82
C ALA A 44 1.94 11.28 16.06
N GLN A 45 1.63 10.45 17.06
CA GLN A 45 2.47 10.30 18.24
C GLN A 45 3.86 9.73 17.90
N ALA A 46 3.94 8.81 16.93
CA ALA A 46 5.22 8.25 16.49
C ALA A 46 6.08 9.29 15.76
N LEU A 47 5.48 10.10 14.89
CA LEU A 47 6.13 11.24 14.23
C LEU A 47 6.71 12.21 15.28
N ASP A 48 5.92 12.56 16.30
CA ASP A 48 6.36 13.45 17.38
C ASP A 48 7.48 12.83 18.24
N ARG A 49 7.36 11.53 18.54
CA ARG A 49 8.24 10.84 19.49
C ARG A 49 9.60 10.50 18.90
N TYR A 50 9.63 10.09 17.64
CA TYR A 50 10.82 9.54 16.98
C TYR A 50 11.41 10.48 15.93
N ASP A 51 10.77 11.62 15.68
CA ASP A 51 11.30 12.72 14.85
C ASP A 51 11.66 12.28 13.43
N PHE A 52 10.78 11.48 12.81
CA PHE A 52 10.81 11.21 11.37
C PHE A 52 9.72 12.03 10.67
N ASP A 53 9.97 12.43 9.42
CA ASP A 53 9.10 13.39 8.73
C ASP A 53 7.87 12.73 8.10
N GLY A 54 8.03 11.53 7.55
CA GLY A 54 7.07 10.86 6.69
C GLY A 54 6.76 9.41 7.06
N VAL A 55 5.85 8.80 6.32
CA VAL A 55 5.39 7.42 6.56
C VAL A 55 5.36 6.59 5.28
N TYR A 56 5.65 5.30 5.44
CA TYR A 56 5.33 4.27 4.47
C TYR A 56 4.16 3.44 5.01
N LEU A 57 3.16 3.20 4.18
CA LEU A 57 1.89 2.61 4.59
C LEU A 57 1.57 1.38 3.74
N ASP A 58 1.68 0.20 4.34
CA ASP A 58 1.35 -1.06 3.68
C ASP A 58 -0.15 -1.40 3.85
N GLY A 59 -0.85 -1.63 2.74
CA GLY A 59 -2.29 -1.94 2.70
C GLY A 59 -3.25 -0.85 3.22
N THR A 60 -2.75 0.32 3.65
CA THR A 60 -3.60 1.36 4.27
C THR A 60 -4.54 2.04 3.27
N ILE A 61 -4.18 2.04 1.99
CA ILE A 61 -5.02 2.59 0.91
C ILE A 61 -6.14 1.64 0.47
N GLU A 62 -6.13 0.38 0.90
CA GLU A 62 -7.05 -0.65 0.44
C GLU A 62 -8.41 -0.56 1.19
N PRO A 63 -9.53 -0.34 0.50
CA PRO A 63 -10.85 -0.35 1.12
C PRO A 63 -11.40 -1.77 1.19
N PHE A 64 -10.81 -2.60 2.06
CA PHE A 64 -11.21 -3.99 2.25
C PHE A 64 -12.72 -4.15 2.45
N ALA A 65 -13.32 -5.06 1.66
CA ALA A 65 -14.74 -5.36 1.71
C ALA A 65 -15.13 -5.87 3.11
N CYS A 66 -16.08 -5.20 3.75
CA CYS A 66 -16.46 -5.47 5.13
C CYS A 66 -17.98 -5.65 5.25
N ALA A 67 -18.39 -6.72 5.94
CA ALA A 67 -19.77 -7.00 6.30
C ALA A 67 -20.03 -6.83 7.81
N ASN A 68 -19.13 -6.19 8.55
CA ASN A 68 -19.31 -5.97 9.98
C ASN A 68 -20.28 -4.79 10.22
N GLU A 69 -21.56 -5.10 10.45
CA GLU A 69 -22.63 -4.12 10.70
C GLU A 69 -22.31 -3.19 11.90
N ARG A 70 -21.47 -3.61 12.85
CA ARG A 70 -21.02 -2.77 13.98
C ARG A 70 -20.17 -1.58 13.54
N HIS A 71 -19.50 -1.70 12.41
CA HIS A 71 -18.74 -0.60 11.81
C HIS A 71 -19.62 0.29 10.93
N GLY A 72 -20.90 -0.05 10.76
CA GLY A 72 -21.76 0.52 9.72
C GLY A 72 -21.39 0.01 8.32
N CYS A 73 -20.74 -1.15 8.24
CA CYS A 73 -20.39 -1.80 6.97
C CYS A 73 -21.34 -2.95 6.65
N GLY A 74 -21.54 -3.19 5.36
CA GLY A 74 -22.45 -4.19 4.85
C GLY A 74 -23.89 -3.69 4.77
N TYR A 75 -24.71 -4.39 3.97
CA TYR A 75 -26.14 -4.16 3.89
C TYR A 75 -26.89 -5.49 3.71
N ARG A 76 -28.13 -5.55 4.20
CA ARG A 76 -29.01 -6.70 4.00
C ARG A 76 -29.87 -6.48 2.77
N ALA A 77 -29.83 -7.42 1.83
CA ALA A 77 -30.71 -7.42 0.68
C ALA A 77 -32.15 -7.81 1.07
N ALA A 78 -33.08 -7.70 0.11
CA ALA A 78 -34.50 -8.00 0.34
C ALA A 78 -34.75 -9.47 0.77
N ASP A 79 -33.88 -10.39 0.39
CA ASP A 79 -33.92 -11.80 0.76
C ASP A 79 -33.26 -12.11 2.13
N GLY A 80 -32.78 -11.07 2.82
CA GLY A 80 -32.11 -11.17 4.12
C GLY A 80 -30.61 -11.50 4.05
N SER A 81 -30.06 -11.75 2.85
CA SER A 81 -28.63 -12.00 2.66
C SER A 81 -27.79 -10.76 2.98
N LEU A 82 -26.64 -10.96 3.62
CA LEU A 82 -25.72 -9.88 3.98
C LEU A 82 -24.67 -9.73 2.89
N HIS A 83 -24.52 -8.52 2.35
CA HIS A 83 -23.48 -8.18 1.38
C HIS A 83 -22.47 -7.23 2.01
N PRO A 84 -21.17 -7.35 1.69
CA PRO A 84 -20.17 -6.43 2.21
C PRO A 84 -20.22 -5.08 1.48
N THR A 85 -19.70 -4.04 2.14
CA THR A 85 -19.42 -2.73 1.53
C THR A 85 -17.94 -2.42 1.64
N CYS A 86 -17.40 -1.69 0.66
CA CYS A 86 -16.03 -1.19 0.72
C CYS A 86 -16.01 0.22 1.35
N PRO A 87 -15.32 0.45 2.48
CA PRO A 87 -15.37 1.71 3.23
C PRO A 87 -14.51 2.82 2.59
N ILE A 88 -14.66 3.08 1.29
CA ILE A 88 -13.78 3.95 0.49
C ILE A 88 -13.63 5.36 1.07
N PHE A 89 -14.72 5.96 1.57
CA PHE A 89 -14.68 7.28 2.17
C PHE A 89 -13.95 7.30 3.52
N ALA A 90 -14.01 6.21 4.28
CA ALA A 90 -13.27 6.09 5.54
C ALA A 90 -11.76 6.04 5.28
N VAL A 91 -11.36 5.20 4.31
CA VAL A 91 -9.97 5.12 3.88
C VAL A 91 -9.49 6.46 3.35
N ARG A 92 -10.28 7.13 2.51
CA ARG A 92 -9.94 8.44 1.97
C ARG A 92 -9.75 9.49 3.08
N ARG A 93 -10.61 9.53 4.10
CA ARG A 93 -10.47 10.44 5.25
C ARG A 93 -9.22 10.13 6.08
N LEU A 94 -8.91 8.86 6.30
CA LEU A 94 -7.69 8.44 6.97
C LEU A 94 -6.46 8.96 6.21
N MET A 95 -6.39 8.70 4.90
CA MET A 95 -5.27 9.14 4.06
C MET A 95 -5.14 10.68 4.03
N GLN A 96 -6.25 11.41 3.93
CA GLN A 96 -6.27 12.89 4.07
C GLN A 96 -5.65 13.36 5.38
N ARG A 97 -6.01 12.72 6.49
CA ARG A 97 -5.50 13.08 7.81
C ARG A 97 -4.01 12.78 7.94
N LEU A 98 -3.55 11.63 7.45
CA LEU A 98 -2.13 11.27 7.45
C LEU A 98 -1.31 12.25 6.60
N TYR A 99 -1.82 12.62 5.43
CA TYR A 99 -1.21 13.65 4.58
C TYR A 99 -1.10 14.99 5.33
N ALA A 100 -2.20 15.48 5.91
CA ALA A 100 -2.21 16.72 6.68
C ALA A 100 -1.28 16.69 7.91
N THR A 101 -1.13 15.53 8.56
CA THR A 101 -0.27 15.35 9.74
C THR A 101 1.21 15.41 9.40
N THR A 102 1.60 14.92 8.21
CA THR A 102 3.00 14.93 7.74
C THR A 102 3.42 16.25 7.10
N ARG A 103 2.46 17.04 6.57
CA ARG A 103 2.77 18.28 5.83
C ARG A 103 3.60 19.32 6.60
N PRO A 104 3.33 19.63 7.89
CA PRO A 104 4.13 20.61 8.64
C PRO A 104 5.61 20.24 8.79
N ARG A 105 5.96 18.97 8.59
CA ARG A 105 7.32 18.44 8.63
C ARG A 105 7.97 18.31 7.25
N HIS A 106 7.28 18.73 6.19
CA HIS A 106 7.68 18.44 4.81
C HIS A 106 7.85 16.93 4.54
N GLY A 107 7.18 16.09 5.34
CA GLY A 107 7.25 14.65 5.21
C GLY A 107 6.52 14.10 4.00
N LEU A 108 6.88 12.88 3.60
CA LEU A 108 6.24 12.15 2.51
C LEU A 108 5.28 11.08 3.03
N VAL A 109 4.16 10.89 2.36
CA VAL A 109 3.26 9.75 2.54
C VAL A 109 3.43 8.83 1.35
N ASN A 110 4.02 7.67 1.57
CA ASN A 110 4.19 6.64 0.54
C ASN A 110 3.26 5.47 0.87
N ALA A 111 2.56 4.93 -0.12
CA ALA A 111 1.65 3.81 0.08
C ALA A 111 2.06 2.59 -0.74
N HIS A 112 1.94 1.40 -0.17
CA HIS A 112 2.04 0.17 -0.94
C HIS A 112 0.76 -0.03 -1.76
N GLN A 113 0.91 -0.36 -3.04
CA GLN A 113 -0.21 -0.46 -3.97
C GLN A 113 -0.67 -1.90 -4.22
N SER A 114 0.18 -2.92 -4.09
CA SER A 114 -0.19 -4.34 -4.19
C SER A 114 -1.09 -4.71 -5.40
N THR A 115 -0.80 -4.22 -6.61
CA THR A 115 -1.68 -4.34 -7.81
C THR A 115 -3.10 -3.73 -7.69
N CYS A 116 -3.43 -3.10 -6.57
CA CYS A 116 -4.66 -2.38 -6.29
C CYS A 116 -4.56 -0.87 -6.64
N CYS A 117 -4.70 -0.50 -7.92
CA CYS A 117 -4.68 0.89 -8.40
C CYS A 117 -5.89 1.75 -7.94
N MET A 118 -6.06 1.95 -6.63
CA MET A 118 -7.19 2.68 -6.04
C MET A 118 -6.94 4.18 -6.00
N THR A 119 -7.05 4.83 -7.16
CA THR A 119 -6.82 6.29 -7.32
C THR A 119 -7.55 7.16 -6.27
N PRO A 120 -8.81 6.88 -5.87
CA PRO A 120 -9.50 7.70 -4.87
C PRO A 120 -8.86 7.70 -3.48
N THR A 121 -8.15 6.65 -3.08
CA THR A 121 -7.45 6.59 -1.79
C THR A 121 -5.98 6.97 -1.92
N LEU A 122 -5.37 6.69 -3.08
CA LEU A 122 -4.00 7.09 -3.43
C LEU A 122 -3.79 8.61 -3.55
N ALA A 123 -4.84 9.38 -3.85
CA ALA A 123 -4.75 10.84 -4.07
C ALA A 123 -4.17 11.67 -2.91
N PHE A 124 -3.89 11.07 -1.75
CA PHE A 124 -3.24 11.70 -0.59
C PHE A 124 -1.91 11.04 -0.23
N CYS A 125 -1.22 10.52 -1.24
CA CYS A 125 0.15 10.02 -1.18
C CYS A 125 1.04 10.90 -2.06
N ASP A 126 2.32 11.01 -1.71
CA ASP A 126 3.35 11.65 -2.53
C ASP A 126 3.92 10.66 -3.57
N SER A 127 3.93 9.37 -3.25
CA SER A 127 4.20 8.28 -4.19
C SER A 127 3.47 7.00 -3.77
N TYR A 128 3.40 6.02 -4.68
CA TYR A 128 3.05 4.65 -4.33
C TYR A 128 4.16 3.68 -4.71
N TRP A 129 4.26 2.59 -3.98
CA TRP A 129 5.26 1.56 -4.18
C TRP A 129 4.59 0.30 -4.73
N ASP A 130 5.15 -0.24 -5.82
CA ASP A 130 4.68 -1.46 -6.47
C ASP A 130 5.86 -2.19 -7.13
N GLY A 131 5.76 -3.49 -7.41
CA GLY A 131 6.85 -4.30 -7.99
C GLY A 131 7.24 -5.53 -7.15
N GLU A 132 6.61 -5.73 -5.99
CA GLU A 132 6.82 -6.93 -5.14
C GLU A 132 6.57 -8.25 -5.90
N GLN A 133 5.56 -8.28 -6.76
CA GLN A 133 5.11 -9.43 -7.55
C GLN A 133 6.19 -10.04 -8.46
N PHE A 134 7.24 -9.27 -8.80
CA PHE A 134 8.39 -9.75 -9.57
C PHE A 134 9.35 -10.62 -8.74
N GLN A 135 9.28 -10.53 -7.41
CA GLN A 135 10.10 -11.33 -6.52
C GLN A 135 9.68 -12.80 -6.56
N GLY A 136 8.38 -13.12 -6.47
CA GLY A 136 7.94 -14.49 -6.19
C GLY A 136 6.52 -14.84 -6.60
N GLY A 137 5.89 -14.02 -7.44
CA GLY A 137 4.53 -14.23 -7.92
C GLY A 137 4.47 -14.56 -9.42
N GLU A 138 3.34 -14.17 -10.03
CA GLU A 138 3.02 -14.41 -11.44
C GLU A 138 4.05 -13.82 -12.41
N LEU A 139 4.74 -12.75 -11.99
CA LEU A 139 5.75 -12.06 -12.79
C LEU A 139 7.19 -12.49 -12.47
N ALA A 140 7.39 -13.52 -11.66
CA ALA A 140 8.72 -14.04 -11.39
C ALA A 140 9.30 -14.83 -12.58
N GLY A 141 10.63 -14.82 -12.72
CA GLY A 141 11.36 -15.62 -13.72
C GLY A 141 11.59 -14.90 -15.03
N ASP A 142 10.53 -14.57 -15.77
CA ASP A 142 10.60 -13.75 -17.00
C ASP A 142 9.69 -12.52 -16.92
N PRO A 143 10.07 -11.50 -16.13
CA PRO A 143 9.33 -10.25 -15.99
C PRO A 143 8.92 -9.60 -17.30
N LEU A 144 9.83 -9.56 -18.28
CA LEU A 144 9.62 -8.88 -19.56
C LEU A 144 8.72 -9.68 -20.50
N GLY A 145 8.76 -11.02 -20.42
CA GLY A 145 7.82 -11.88 -21.13
C GLY A 145 6.42 -11.91 -20.50
N HIS A 146 6.33 -11.77 -19.18
CA HIS A 146 5.06 -11.88 -18.44
C HIS A 146 4.32 -10.56 -18.29
N LEU A 147 5.00 -9.41 -18.41
CA LEU A 147 4.40 -8.09 -18.25
C LEU A 147 4.31 -7.37 -19.61
N PRO A 148 3.12 -7.31 -20.22
CA PRO A 148 2.91 -6.47 -21.40
C PRO A 148 3.23 -5.01 -21.09
N LEU A 149 3.84 -4.29 -22.04
CA LEU A 149 4.11 -2.86 -21.90
C LEU A 149 2.86 -2.03 -21.54
N ALA A 150 1.68 -2.43 -22.03
CA ALA A 150 0.42 -1.80 -21.67
C ALA A 150 0.08 -1.94 -20.17
N ALA A 151 0.35 -3.11 -19.58
CA ALA A 151 0.19 -3.33 -18.16
C ALA A 151 1.21 -2.51 -17.37
N PHE A 152 2.48 -2.50 -17.80
CA PHE A 152 3.51 -1.67 -17.16
C PHE A 152 3.09 -0.20 -17.09
N ARG A 153 2.61 0.35 -18.21
CA ARG A 153 2.15 1.75 -18.32
C ARG A 153 0.92 2.05 -17.47
N ALA A 154 0.02 1.08 -17.30
CA ALA A 154 -1.21 1.27 -16.56
C ALA A 154 -0.99 1.23 -15.04
N GLU A 155 -0.07 0.40 -14.56
CA GLU A 155 0.10 0.10 -13.13
C GLU A 155 1.36 0.71 -12.52
N PHE A 156 2.48 0.81 -13.25
CA PHE A 156 3.78 1.12 -12.65
C PHE A 156 4.36 2.48 -13.04
N MET A 157 3.68 3.27 -13.88
CA MET A 157 4.15 4.61 -14.24
C MET A 157 3.60 5.72 -13.35
N GLY A 158 2.36 5.59 -12.87
CA GLY A 158 1.70 6.59 -12.03
C GLY A 158 1.29 7.89 -12.73
N ALA A 159 1.86 8.22 -13.90
CA ALA A 159 1.51 9.42 -14.68
C ALA A 159 0.02 9.49 -15.06
N ASN A 160 -0.62 8.34 -15.28
CA ASN A 160 -2.05 8.20 -15.53
C ASN A 160 -2.93 8.48 -14.29
N PHE A 161 -2.36 8.42 -13.09
CA PHE A 161 -3.05 8.65 -11.82
C PHE A 161 -2.70 10.00 -11.16
N GLY A 162 -1.62 10.64 -11.61
CA GLY A 162 -1.10 11.88 -11.01
C GLY A 162 -0.34 11.66 -9.70
N VAL A 163 -0.02 10.41 -9.35
CA VAL A 163 0.81 10.03 -8.20
C VAL A 163 1.93 9.15 -8.75
N PRO A 164 3.21 9.51 -8.60
CA PRO A 164 4.31 8.73 -9.17
C PRO A 164 4.46 7.37 -8.49
N CYS A 165 4.88 6.38 -9.27
CA CYS A 165 5.30 5.07 -8.78
C CYS A 165 6.78 5.11 -8.38
N GLU A 166 7.12 4.45 -7.28
CA GLU A 166 8.47 4.02 -6.95
C GLU A 166 8.52 2.49 -6.99
N PHE A 167 9.29 1.94 -7.91
CA PHE A 167 9.34 0.51 -8.16
C PHE A 167 10.08 -0.23 -7.04
N LEU A 168 9.48 -1.29 -6.54
CA LEU A 168 10.03 -2.16 -5.50
C LEU A 168 10.84 -3.30 -6.09
N VAL A 169 11.97 -3.58 -5.46
CA VAL A 169 12.83 -4.68 -5.84
C VAL A 169 13.26 -5.45 -4.60
N TYR A 170 12.74 -6.66 -4.48
CA TYR A 170 13.29 -7.65 -3.58
C TYR A 170 14.15 -8.62 -4.38
N GLU A 171 15.46 -8.41 -4.35
CA GLU A 171 16.40 -9.13 -5.19
C GLU A 171 16.36 -10.65 -4.98
N LYS A 172 16.48 -11.40 -6.07
CA LYS A 172 16.78 -12.83 -6.11
C LYS A 172 17.92 -13.11 -7.08
N PRO A 173 19.18 -12.79 -6.69
CA PRO A 173 20.32 -13.00 -7.56
C PRO A 173 20.50 -14.47 -7.94
N PRO A 174 20.95 -14.77 -9.17
CA PRO A 174 21.25 -13.81 -10.24
C PRO A 174 20.03 -13.45 -11.11
N LYS A 175 18.86 -14.02 -10.85
CA LYS A 175 17.68 -13.97 -11.75
C LYS A 175 16.96 -12.63 -11.70
N TRP A 176 16.93 -11.99 -10.54
CA TRP A 176 16.29 -10.71 -10.32
C TRP A 176 17.19 -9.84 -9.46
N THR A 177 17.66 -8.74 -10.01
CA THR A 177 18.59 -7.82 -9.36
C THR A 177 18.07 -6.40 -9.49
N PHE A 178 18.61 -5.50 -8.67
CA PHE A 178 18.33 -4.07 -8.78
C PHE A 178 18.61 -3.53 -10.20
N ASP A 179 19.66 -4.04 -10.85
CA ASP A 179 20.02 -3.64 -12.22
C ASP A 179 19.05 -4.14 -13.28
N HIS A 180 18.46 -5.33 -13.11
CA HIS A 180 17.39 -5.79 -13.98
C HIS A 180 16.18 -4.85 -13.92
N ALA A 181 15.81 -4.38 -12.72
CA ALA A 181 14.72 -3.44 -12.55
C ALA A 181 15.04 -2.07 -13.18
N LEU A 182 16.23 -1.52 -12.92
CA LEU A 182 16.66 -0.24 -13.50
C LEU A 182 16.64 -0.25 -15.04
N ALA A 183 17.02 -1.36 -15.66
CA ALA A 183 17.13 -1.48 -17.11
C ALA A 183 15.84 -1.15 -17.87
N PHE A 184 14.66 -1.40 -17.29
CA PHE A 184 13.39 -1.08 -17.93
C PHE A 184 12.61 0.04 -17.24
N THR A 185 12.70 0.19 -15.92
CA THR A 185 11.96 1.21 -15.18
C THR A 185 12.41 2.63 -15.55
N LEU A 186 13.71 2.85 -15.72
CA LEU A 186 14.26 4.17 -16.10
C LEU A 186 13.85 4.61 -17.51
N LEU A 187 13.59 3.67 -18.44
CA LEU A 187 13.07 3.98 -19.77
C LEU A 187 11.66 4.58 -19.74
N HIS A 188 10.98 4.44 -18.60
CA HIS A 188 9.62 4.88 -18.36
C HIS A 188 9.53 5.96 -17.27
N ASP A 189 10.65 6.56 -16.89
CA ASP A 189 10.73 7.56 -15.82
C ASP A 189 10.18 7.04 -14.47
N VAL A 190 10.35 5.74 -14.22
CA VAL A 190 9.98 5.09 -12.95
C VAL A 190 11.24 4.86 -12.15
N ARG A 191 11.30 5.47 -10.96
CA ARG A 191 12.44 5.33 -10.05
C ARG A 191 12.33 4.00 -9.30
N VAL A 192 13.46 3.36 -9.03
CA VAL A 192 13.50 2.17 -8.16
C VAL A 192 13.78 2.61 -6.72
N ARG A 193 12.98 2.15 -5.76
CA ARG A 193 13.17 2.45 -4.35
C ARG A 193 14.33 1.62 -3.77
N PRO A 194 15.37 2.25 -3.18
CA PRO A 194 16.41 1.54 -2.45
C PRO A 194 15.84 0.75 -1.26
N GLY A 195 16.36 -0.45 -1.03
CA GLY A 195 15.94 -1.33 0.06
C GLY A 195 16.50 -0.96 1.44
N GLY A 196 17.10 0.23 1.58
CA GLY A 196 17.70 0.72 2.83
C GLY A 196 19.00 1.50 2.59
N VAL A 197 19.72 1.81 3.67
CA VAL A 197 21.01 2.50 3.63
C VAL A 197 22.12 1.51 3.25
N ASN A 198 22.23 1.22 1.96
CA ASN A 198 23.18 0.25 1.41
C ASN A 198 23.55 0.59 -0.05
N ALA A 199 24.22 -0.33 -0.76
CA ALA A 199 24.66 -0.15 -2.14
C ALA A 199 23.53 0.23 -3.13
N THR A 200 22.27 -0.14 -2.88
CA THR A 200 21.14 0.28 -3.72
C THR A 200 20.85 1.78 -3.57
N LEU A 201 21.03 2.34 -2.37
CA LEU A 201 20.91 3.78 -2.13
C LEU A 201 22.06 4.54 -2.78
N GLU A 202 23.30 4.07 -2.66
CA GLU A 202 24.46 4.67 -3.35
C GLU A 202 24.24 4.70 -4.87
N ARG A 203 23.63 3.65 -5.43
CA ARG A 203 23.31 3.58 -6.86
C ARG A 203 22.20 4.54 -7.28
N MET A 204 21.17 4.73 -6.44
CA MET A 204 20.07 5.64 -6.74
C MET A 204 20.36 7.11 -6.44
N SER A 205 21.29 7.41 -5.53
CA SER A 205 21.57 8.78 -5.10
C SER A 205 21.89 9.73 -6.27
N PRO A 206 22.74 9.37 -7.25
CA PRO A 206 23.01 10.23 -8.41
C PRO A 206 21.79 10.44 -9.33
N ILE A 207 20.79 9.56 -9.27
CA ILE A 207 19.55 9.64 -10.06
C ILE A 207 18.53 10.55 -9.37
N TRP A 208 18.61 10.70 -8.05
CA TRP A 208 17.71 11.55 -7.26
C TRP A 208 18.18 13.00 -7.13
N GLU A 209 19.46 13.28 -7.39
CA GLU A 209 20.05 14.64 -7.36
C GLU A 209 19.73 15.51 -8.59
N VAL A 210 18.83 15.06 -9.48
CA VAL A 210 18.49 15.72 -10.75
C VAL A 210 17.24 16.59 -10.65
#